data_AF-A0A269XXZ2-F1
#
_entry.id   AF-A0A269XXZ2-F1
#
_cell.length_a   1.000
_cell.length_b   1.000
_cell.length_c   1.000
_cell.angle_alpha   90.00
_cell.angle_beta   90.00
_cell.angle_gamma   90.00
#
_symmetry.space_group_name_H-M   'P 1'
#
loop_
_entity.id
_entity.type
_entity.pdbx_description
1 polymer ?
#
loop_
_entity_poly.entity_id
_entity_poly.type
_entity_poly.pdbx_seq_one_letter_code
_entity_poly.pdbx_strand_id
1 'polypeptide(L)'
;MSNHPLAFMRLPTDLLMALDSRTFHFWFQPVHYLVRMLHILSMAGFFGMELLFALAVVQQMDRDALVRLSRFMLRPLHISYAIAMLTGFALFFYDPVHIGARAYITPKLLALVVSGLLEWYGHKALYWPIMKGRDEKVSLWCKVFCFSACLVWVVVIVFSCLNTESAPKVFLRHYF
;
A
#
# COMPACT_ATOMS: atom_id res chain seq x y z
N MET A 1 8.27 15.14 30.19
CA MET A 1 7.91 14.50 28.91
C MET A 1 9.22 14.08 28.26
N SER A 2 9.52 12.79 28.24
CA SER A 2 10.71 12.27 27.56
C SER A 2 10.47 12.37 26.05
N ASN A 3 11.16 13.31 25.40
CA ASN A 3 11.10 13.49 23.96
C ASN A 3 11.89 12.36 23.28
N HIS A 4 11.22 11.24 23.05
CA HIS A 4 11.77 10.19 22.22
C HIS A 4 12.01 10.74 20.80
N PRO A 5 13.21 10.61 20.21
CA PRO A 5 13.56 11.25 18.94
C PRO A 5 12.67 10.82 17.78
N LEU A 6 12.03 9.64 17.87
CA LEU A 6 11.09 9.12 16.87
C LEU A 6 9.61 9.37 17.21
N ALA A 7 9.30 10.23 18.18
CA ALA A 7 7.91 10.51 18.58
C ALA A 7 7.07 11.10 17.43
N PHE A 8 7.69 11.85 16.52
CA PHE A 8 7.05 12.40 15.32
C PHE A 8 6.55 11.33 14.33
N MET A 9 7.02 10.08 14.45
CA MET A 9 6.59 8.98 13.58
C MET A 9 5.28 8.33 14.02
N ARG A 10 4.69 8.79 15.14
CA ARG A 10 3.36 8.38 15.61
C ARG A 10 2.33 9.44 15.25
N LEU A 11 1.10 9.02 15.06
CA LEU A 11 -0.01 9.97 14.88
C LEU A 11 -0.36 10.63 16.23
N PRO A 12 -0.80 11.90 16.23
CA PRO A 12 -1.24 12.58 17.45
C PRO A 12 -2.33 11.79 18.16
N THR A 13 -2.18 11.55 19.46
CA THR A 13 -3.14 10.73 20.23
C THR A 13 -4.54 11.34 20.23
N ASP A 14 -4.66 12.67 20.30
CA ASP A 14 -5.96 13.36 20.27
C ASP A 14 -6.73 13.09 18.97
N LEU A 15 -6.02 13.03 17.83
CA LEU A 15 -6.60 12.67 16.54
C LEU A 15 -7.07 11.22 16.55
N LEU A 16 -6.27 10.29 17.08
CA LEU A 16 -6.63 8.87 17.13
C LEU A 16 -7.84 8.61 18.03
N MET A 17 -7.95 9.33 19.16
CA MET A 17 -9.09 9.26 20.05
C MET A 17 -10.36 9.82 19.42
N ALA A 18 -10.25 10.89 18.61
CA ALA A 18 -11.38 11.45 17.87
C ALA A 18 -11.89 10.50 16.77
N LEU A 19 -11.02 9.68 16.19
CA LEU A 19 -11.37 8.69 15.16
C LEU A 19 -11.86 7.36 15.75
N ASP A 20 -11.70 7.15 17.06
CA ASP A 20 -12.12 5.92 17.73
C ASP A 20 -13.65 5.88 17.87
N SER A 21 -14.26 4.82 17.34
CA SER A 21 -15.70 4.57 17.40
C SER A 21 -15.98 3.22 18.01
N ARG A 22 -16.43 3.21 19.27
CA ARG A 22 -16.80 1.99 19.99
C ARG A 22 -17.90 1.20 19.27
N THR A 23 -18.87 1.89 18.68
CA THR A 23 -19.96 1.25 17.92
C THR A 23 -19.43 0.50 16.71
N PHE A 24 -18.49 1.10 15.97
CA PHE A 24 -17.85 0.44 14.83
C PHE A 24 -17.01 -0.75 15.29
N HIS A 25 -16.25 -0.60 16.38
CA HIS A 25 -15.42 -1.66 16.95
C HIS A 25 -16.24 -2.93 17.25
N PHE A 26 -17.33 -2.82 18.01
CA PHE A 26 -18.16 -3.97 18.38
C PHE A 26 -18.89 -4.60 17.19
N TRP A 27 -19.37 -3.77 16.25
CA TRP A 27 -20.02 -4.28 15.03
C TRP A 27 -19.04 -5.03 14.12
N PHE A 28 -17.80 -4.55 14.04
CA PHE A 28 -16.78 -5.11 13.15
C PHE A 28 -16.03 -6.31 13.75
N GLN A 29 -16.00 -6.44 15.08
CA GLN A 29 -15.36 -7.54 15.81
C GLN A 29 -15.68 -8.95 15.26
N PRO A 30 -16.93 -9.35 14.96
CA PRO A 30 -17.24 -10.69 14.44
C PRO A 30 -16.70 -10.95 13.03
N VAL A 31 -16.54 -9.90 12.20
CA VAL A 31 -16.10 -10.01 10.80
C VAL A 31 -14.64 -9.60 10.60
N HIS A 32 -13.98 -9.06 11.64
CA HIS A 32 -12.64 -8.49 11.55
C HIS A 32 -11.60 -9.44 10.95
N TYR A 33 -11.63 -10.73 11.31
CA TYR A 33 -10.70 -11.72 10.75
C TYR A 33 -10.94 -11.98 9.26
N LEU A 34 -12.21 -12.04 8.82
CA LEU A 34 -12.57 -12.19 7.41
C LEU A 34 -12.10 -10.99 6.59
N VAL A 35 -12.31 -9.77 7.11
CA VAL A 35 -11.85 -8.55 6.45
C VAL A 35 -10.33 -8.48 6.40
N ARG A 36 -9.64 -8.95 7.46
CA ARG A 36 -8.17 -9.07 7.45
C ARG A 36 -7.67 -10.03 6.38
N MET A 37 -8.27 -11.21 6.24
CA MET A 37 -7.91 -12.15 5.17
C MET A 37 -8.16 -11.56 3.80
N LEU A 38 -9.32 -10.93 3.60
CA LEU A 38 -9.65 -10.24 2.35
C LEU A 38 -8.64 -9.12 2.04
N HIS A 39 -8.21 -8.35 3.04
CA HIS A 39 -7.18 -7.33 2.89
C HIS A 39 -5.85 -7.93 2.43
N ILE A 40 -5.38 -9.01 3.06
CA ILE A 40 -4.12 -9.67 2.70
C ILE A 40 -4.20 -10.24 1.27
N LEU A 41 -5.29 -10.92 0.92
CA LEU A 41 -5.47 -11.51 -0.42
C LEU A 41 -5.56 -10.43 -1.50
N SER A 42 -6.30 -9.34 -1.25
CA SER A 42 -6.41 -8.23 -2.19
C SER A 42 -5.09 -7.48 -2.34
N MET A 43 -4.34 -7.25 -1.26
CA MET A 43 -2.98 -6.70 -1.32
C MET A 43 -2.02 -7.58 -2.12
N ALA A 44 -2.05 -8.90 -1.89
CA ALA A 44 -1.22 -9.85 -2.62
C ALA A 44 -1.57 -9.88 -4.12
N GLY A 45 -2.86 -9.87 -4.45
CA GLY A 45 -3.33 -9.81 -5.83
C GLY A 45 -2.91 -8.51 -6.52
N PHE A 46 -3.14 -7.37 -5.87
CA PHE A 46 -2.76 -6.05 -6.39
C PHE A 46 -1.25 -5.97 -6.64
N PHE A 47 -0.43 -6.25 -5.62
CA PHE A 47 1.02 -6.16 -5.73
C PHE A 47 1.59 -7.19 -6.72
N GLY A 48 1.04 -8.41 -6.74
CA GLY A 48 1.44 -9.44 -7.69
C GLY A 48 1.18 -9.04 -9.14
N MET A 49 0.03 -8.41 -9.42
CA MET A 49 -0.26 -7.88 -10.75
C MET A 49 0.65 -6.71 -11.12
N GLU A 50 0.88 -5.77 -10.22
CA GLU A 50 1.79 -4.64 -10.47
C GLU A 50 3.21 -5.14 -10.76
N LEU A 51 3.70 -6.10 -9.97
CA LEU A 51 5.01 -6.72 -10.16
C LEU A 51 5.11 -7.47 -11.50
N LEU A 52 4.11 -8.26 -11.86
CA LEU A 52 4.08 -8.96 -13.15
C LEU A 52 4.08 -7.99 -14.32
N PHE A 53 3.34 -6.88 -14.22
CA PHE A 53 3.33 -5.84 -15.24
C PHE A 53 4.70 -5.15 -15.36
N ALA A 54 5.31 -4.79 -14.22
CA ALA A 54 6.65 -4.21 -14.18
C ALA A 54 7.70 -5.16 -14.77
N LEU A 55 7.63 -6.46 -14.47
CA LEU A 55 8.52 -7.46 -15.06
C LEU A 55 8.34 -7.57 -16.57
N ALA A 56 7.11 -7.60 -17.08
CA ALA A 56 6.82 -7.62 -18.51
C ALA A 56 7.40 -6.40 -19.25
N VAL A 57 7.29 -5.22 -18.64
CA VAL A 57 7.87 -3.96 -19.14
C VAL A 57 9.41 -4.01 -19.13
N VAL A 58 10.01 -4.53 -18.05
CA VAL A 58 11.48 -4.61 -17.89
C VAL A 58 12.10 -5.63 -18.86
N GLN A 59 11.47 -6.80 -19.00
CA GLN A 59 11.86 -7.89 -19.90
C GLN A 59 11.66 -7.57 -21.38
N GLN A 60 11.06 -6.41 -21.70
CA GLN A 60 10.80 -6.00 -23.08
C GLN A 60 9.96 -7.03 -23.85
N MET A 61 8.90 -7.54 -23.20
CA MET A 61 7.94 -8.40 -23.90
C MET A 61 7.43 -7.72 -25.18
N ASP A 62 7.12 -8.55 -26.17
CA ASP A 62 6.52 -8.09 -27.41
C ASP A 62 5.30 -7.19 -27.16
N ARG A 63 5.16 -6.16 -28.01
CA ARG A 63 4.20 -5.07 -27.80
C ARG A 63 2.77 -5.60 -27.75
N ASP A 64 2.43 -6.49 -28.67
CA ASP A 64 1.09 -7.06 -28.73
C ASP A 64 0.78 -7.92 -27.50
N ALA A 65 1.79 -8.61 -26.97
CA ALA A 65 1.67 -9.35 -25.72
C ALA A 65 1.47 -8.39 -24.54
N LEU A 66 2.24 -7.29 -24.46
CA LEU A 66 2.11 -6.29 -23.40
C LEU A 66 0.75 -5.56 -23.44
N VAL A 67 0.22 -5.26 -24.63
CA VAL A 67 -1.11 -4.68 -24.81
C VAL A 67 -2.19 -5.66 -24.32
N ARG A 68 -2.13 -6.93 -24.73
CA ARG A 68 -3.09 -7.95 -24.27
C ARG A 68 -3.03 -8.13 -22.76
N LEU A 69 -1.82 -8.23 -22.21
CA LEU A 69 -1.56 -8.33 -20.78
C LEU A 69 -2.15 -7.14 -20.02
N SER A 70 -1.86 -5.91 -20.46
CA SER A 70 -2.37 -4.69 -19.83
C SER A 70 -3.90 -4.60 -19.86
N ARG A 71 -4.56 -5.01 -20.95
CA ARG A 71 -6.03 -5.02 -21.01
C ARG A 71 -6.65 -6.05 -20.09
N PHE A 72 -6.01 -7.21 -19.97
CA PHE A 72 -6.46 -8.29 -19.08
C PHE A 72 -6.29 -7.92 -17.61
N MET A 73 -5.13 -7.36 -17.24
CA MET A 73 -4.78 -7.08 -15.84
C MET A 73 -5.46 -5.83 -15.26
N LEU A 74 -5.93 -4.89 -16.09
CA LEU A 74 -6.36 -3.59 -15.59
C LEU A 74 -7.56 -3.68 -14.65
N ARG A 75 -8.58 -4.44 -15.03
CA ARG A 75 -9.79 -4.60 -14.22
C ARG A 75 -9.50 -5.29 -12.87
N PRO A 76 -8.88 -6.48 -12.82
CA PRO A 76 -8.57 -7.11 -11.55
C PRO A 76 -7.61 -6.26 -10.70
N LEU A 77 -6.67 -5.52 -11.31
CA LEU A 77 -5.79 -4.61 -10.58
C LEU A 77 -6.57 -3.50 -9.87
N HIS A 78 -7.50 -2.83 -10.54
CA HIS A 78 -8.34 -1.81 -9.89
C HIS A 78 -9.26 -2.38 -8.81
N ILE A 79 -9.85 -3.56 -9.06
CA ILE A 79 -10.75 -4.22 -8.08
C ILE A 79 -9.96 -4.59 -6.83
N SER A 80 -8.80 -5.24 -6.99
CA SER A 80 -7.94 -5.63 -5.87
C SER A 80 -7.42 -4.42 -5.10
N TYR A 81 -6.99 -3.36 -5.79
CA TYR A 81 -6.60 -2.10 -5.15
C TYR A 81 -7.74 -1.47 -4.35
N ALA A 82 -8.94 -1.37 -4.94
CA ALA A 82 -10.10 -0.79 -4.26
C ALA A 82 -10.49 -1.59 -3.00
N ILE A 83 -10.52 -2.92 -3.10
CA ILE A 83 -10.79 -3.80 -1.95
C ILE A 83 -9.70 -3.62 -0.89
N ALA A 84 -8.42 -3.59 -1.28
CA ALA A 84 -7.31 -3.42 -0.36
C ALA A 84 -7.38 -2.08 0.39
N MET A 85 -7.71 -0.99 -0.30
CA MET A 85 -7.88 0.33 0.31
C MET A 85 -9.07 0.35 1.28
N LEU A 86 -10.26 -0.11 0.84
CA LEU A 86 -11.46 -0.13 1.69
C LEU A 86 -11.26 -0.98 2.95
N THR A 87 -10.71 -2.18 2.78
CA THR A 87 -10.42 -3.08 3.91
C THR A 87 -9.30 -2.53 4.80
N GLY A 88 -8.28 -1.88 4.24
CA GLY A 88 -7.21 -1.22 4.99
C GLY A 88 -7.72 -0.07 5.86
N PHE A 89 -8.61 0.77 5.32
CA PHE A 89 -9.30 1.81 6.08
C PHE A 89 -10.16 1.20 7.18
N ALA A 90 -11.01 0.21 6.88
CA ALA A 90 -11.85 -0.45 7.88
C ALA A 90 -11.03 -1.06 9.02
N LEU A 91 -9.90 -1.70 8.70
CA LEU A 91 -8.98 -2.27 9.70
C LEU A 91 -8.28 -1.20 10.54
N PHE A 92 -7.96 -0.03 9.96
CA PHE A 92 -7.42 1.10 10.72
C PHE A 92 -8.45 1.66 11.70
N PHE A 93 -9.68 1.89 11.25
CA PHE A 93 -10.77 2.41 12.10
C PHE A 93 -11.30 1.42 13.12
N TYR A 94 -11.00 0.13 12.99
CA TYR A 94 -11.34 -0.86 14.01
C TYR A 94 -10.62 -0.60 15.34
N ASP A 95 -9.36 -0.15 15.30
CA ASP A 95 -8.60 0.22 16.49
C ASP A 95 -7.53 1.28 16.16
N PRO A 96 -7.97 2.53 15.91
CA PRO A 96 -7.08 3.59 15.41
C PRO A 96 -6.05 3.98 16.45
N VAL A 97 -6.38 3.92 17.74
CA VAL A 97 -5.45 4.24 18.83
C VAL A 97 -4.33 3.20 18.89
N HIS A 98 -4.65 1.91 18.85
CA HIS A 98 -3.65 0.87 18.90
C HIS A 98 -2.77 0.81 17.64
N ILE A 99 -3.35 1.06 16.47
CA ILE A 99 -2.64 1.02 15.18
C ILE A 99 -1.84 2.30 14.97
N GLY A 100 -2.42 3.47 15.26
CA GLY A 100 -1.81 4.78 15.09
C GLY A 100 -0.73 5.13 16.12
N ALA A 101 -0.70 4.45 17.27
CA ALA A 101 0.37 4.58 18.25
C ALA A 101 1.67 3.84 17.85
N ARG A 102 1.65 3.04 16.77
CA ARG A 102 2.82 2.27 16.31
C ARG A 102 3.82 3.18 15.61
N ALA A 103 5.11 2.94 15.84
CA ALA A 103 6.19 3.82 15.38
C ALA A 103 6.33 3.88 13.84
N TYR A 104 5.87 2.87 13.10
CA TYR A 104 6.03 2.81 11.65
C TYR A 104 4.75 3.18 10.88
N ILE A 105 3.72 3.75 11.55
CA ILE A 105 2.48 4.13 10.87
C ILE A 105 2.66 5.37 9.99
N THR A 106 3.31 6.42 10.46
CA THR A 106 3.57 7.63 9.67
C THR A 106 4.42 7.35 8.43
N PRO A 107 5.57 6.64 8.52
CA PRO A 107 6.33 6.32 7.31
C PRO A 107 5.56 5.39 6.35
N LYS A 108 4.71 4.49 6.87
CA LYS A 108 3.78 3.71 6.02
C LYS A 108 2.80 4.61 5.28
N LEU A 109 2.17 5.57 5.96
CA LEU A 109 1.19 6.47 5.35
C LEU A 109 1.85 7.38 4.31
N LEU A 110 3.06 7.88 4.58
CA LEU A 110 3.83 8.63 3.59
C LEU A 110 4.16 7.79 2.36
N ALA A 111 4.65 6.55 2.56
CA ALA A 111 4.93 5.64 1.46
C ALA A 111 3.66 5.30 0.65
N LEU A 112 2.50 5.19 1.32
CA LEU A 112 1.21 4.95 0.67
C LEU A 112 0.71 6.16 -0.14
N VAL A 113 0.95 7.39 0.34
CA VAL A 113 0.65 8.60 -0.43
C VAL A 113 1.55 8.70 -1.65
N VAL A 114 2.86 8.45 -1.47
CA VAL A 114 3.83 8.43 -2.57
C VAL A 114 3.48 7.35 -3.59
N SER A 115 3.09 6.15 -3.15
CA SER A 115 2.65 5.09 -4.07
C SER A 115 1.40 5.53 -4.83
N GLY A 116 0.38 6.08 -4.16
CA GLY A 116 -0.83 6.56 -4.82
C GLY A 116 -0.56 7.64 -5.88
N LEU A 117 0.36 8.56 -5.61
CA LEU A 117 0.78 9.58 -6.59
C LEU A 117 1.53 8.98 -7.77
N LEU A 118 2.43 8.02 -7.51
CA LEU A 118 3.11 7.27 -8.56
C LEU A 118 2.08 6.53 -9.40
N GLU A 119 1.25 5.68 -8.81
CA GLU A 119 0.21 4.92 -9.54
C GLU A 119 -0.67 5.81 -10.41
N TRP A 120 -1.08 6.98 -9.90
CA TRP A 120 -1.87 7.94 -10.67
C TRP A 120 -1.11 8.47 -11.90
N TYR A 121 0.15 8.86 -11.70
CA TYR A 121 1.01 9.31 -12.79
C TYR A 121 1.30 8.19 -13.79
N GLY A 122 1.68 7.00 -13.30
CA GLY A 122 1.96 5.80 -14.11
C GLY A 122 0.76 5.37 -14.93
N HIS A 123 -0.45 5.41 -14.36
CA HIS A 123 -1.67 5.09 -15.07
C HIS A 123 -1.90 6.02 -16.26
N LYS A 124 -1.71 7.33 -16.07
CA LYS A 124 -1.88 8.34 -17.13
C LYS A 124 -0.75 8.33 -18.16
N ALA A 125 0.50 8.23 -17.70
CA ALA A 125 1.69 8.43 -18.51
C ALA A 125 2.19 7.15 -19.18
N LEU A 126 1.92 5.97 -18.61
CA LEU A 126 2.46 4.69 -19.10
C LEU A 126 1.34 3.71 -19.46
N TYR A 127 0.45 3.41 -18.51
CA TYR A 127 -0.53 2.35 -18.70
C TYR A 127 -1.51 2.67 -19.84
N TRP A 128 -2.05 3.89 -19.86
CA TRP A 128 -3.01 4.30 -20.86
C TRP A 128 -2.43 4.38 -22.29
N PRO A 129 -1.24 4.97 -22.52
CA PRO A 129 -0.56 4.88 -23.82
C PRO A 129 -0.22 3.46 -24.25
N ILE A 130 0.23 2.60 -23.32
CA ILE A 130 0.51 1.18 -23.58
C ILE A 130 -0.76 0.47 -24.03
N MET A 131 -1.87 0.63 -23.31
CA MET A 131 -3.15 -0.01 -23.64
C MET A 131 -3.73 0.43 -24.99
N LYS A 132 -3.49 1.70 -25.37
CA LYS A 132 -3.90 2.29 -26.65
C LYS A 132 -2.95 1.96 -27.81
N GLY A 133 -1.80 1.33 -27.55
CA GLY A 133 -0.81 1.00 -28.57
C GLY A 133 -0.15 2.22 -29.21
N ARG A 134 -0.10 3.37 -28.53
CA ARG A 134 0.35 4.64 -29.13
C ARG A 134 1.87 4.77 -29.30
N ASP A 135 2.64 4.12 -28.43
CA ASP A 135 4.11 4.21 -28.46
C ASP A 135 4.75 2.93 -29.05
N GLU A 136 5.67 3.11 -30.00
CA GLU A 136 6.40 2.01 -30.67
C GLU A 136 7.48 1.38 -29.77
N LYS A 137 8.06 2.14 -28.84
CA LYS A 137 9.11 1.66 -27.92
C LYS A 137 8.84 2.04 -26.49
N VAL A 138 8.97 1.06 -25.59
CA VAL A 138 8.96 1.28 -24.15
C VAL A 138 10.22 2.06 -23.76
N SER A 139 10.04 3.31 -23.35
CA SER A 139 11.13 4.18 -22.91
C SER A 139 11.83 3.63 -21.67
N LEU A 140 13.13 3.89 -21.52
CA LEU A 140 13.89 3.58 -20.31
C LEU A 140 13.22 4.17 -19.05
N TRP A 141 12.63 5.36 -19.18
CA TRP A 141 11.86 6.01 -18.12
C TRP A 141 10.66 5.20 -17.65
N CYS A 142 10.00 4.46 -18.55
CA CYS A 142 8.90 3.55 -18.17
C CYS A 142 9.40 2.42 -17.28
N LYS A 143 10.60 1.88 -17.56
CA LYS A 143 11.19 0.80 -16.76
C LYS A 143 11.57 1.29 -15.36
N VAL A 144 12.26 2.43 -15.28
CA VAL A 144 12.64 3.06 -14.02
C VAL A 144 11.40 3.35 -13.19
N PHE A 145 10.35 3.87 -13.84
CA PHE A 145 9.09 4.15 -13.19
C PHE A 145 8.44 2.90 -12.61
N CYS A 146 8.22 1.85 -13.41
CA CYS A 146 7.62 0.59 -12.94
C CYS A 146 8.42 -0.03 -11.79
N PHE A 147 9.75 -0.02 -11.88
CA PHE A 147 10.61 -0.52 -10.81
C PHE A 147 10.47 0.31 -9.53
N SER A 148 10.42 1.65 -9.65
CA SER A 148 10.22 2.54 -8.51
C SER A 148 8.86 2.35 -7.85
N ALA A 149 7.80 2.15 -8.63
CA ALA A 149 6.46 1.87 -8.10
C ALA A 149 6.43 0.57 -7.29
N CYS A 150 7.02 -0.51 -7.82
CA CYS A 150 7.17 -1.77 -7.08
C CYS A 150 7.99 -1.59 -5.80
N LEU A 151 9.10 -0.84 -5.85
CA LEU A 151 9.96 -0.61 -4.70
C LEU A 151 9.23 0.15 -3.58
N VAL A 152 8.45 1.18 -3.93
CA VAL A 152 7.64 1.92 -2.95
C VAL A 152 6.57 1.03 -2.33
N TRP A 153 5.93 0.15 -3.10
CA TRP A 153 4.99 -0.83 -2.54
C TRP A 153 5.66 -1.85 -1.63
N VAL A 154 6.87 -2.30 -1.94
CA VAL A 154 7.67 -3.13 -1.01
C VAL A 154 7.90 -2.39 0.30
N VAL A 155 8.24 -1.09 0.26
CA VAL A 155 8.38 -0.27 1.47
C VAL A 155 7.06 -0.19 2.27
N VAL A 156 5.92 0.00 1.61
CA VAL A 156 4.58 -0.04 2.25
C VAL A 156 4.33 -1.38 2.95
N ILE A 157 4.67 -2.49 2.31
CA ILE A 157 4.50 -3.84 2.85
C ILE A 157 5.44 -4.07 4.03
N VAL A 158 6.72 -3.71 3.90
CA VAL A 158 7.72 -3.84 4.98
C VAL A 158 7.29 -3.04 6.21
N PHE A 159 6.89 -1.77 6.07
CA PHE A 159 6.38 -1.01 7.21
C PHE A 159 5.06 -1.54 7.76
N SER A 160 4.26 -2.23 6.94
CA SER A 160 3.07 -2.94 7.43
C SER A 160 3.46 -4.13 8.31
N CYS A 161 4.44 -4.92 7.91
CA CYS A 161 4.97 -6.04 8.69
C CYS A 161 5.66 -5.58 9.98
N LEU A 162 6.50 -4.55 9.89
CA LEU A 162 7.16 -3.93 11.05
C LEU A 162 6.17 -3.23 11.98
N ASN A 163 5.01 -2.79 11.48
CA ASN A 163 3.93 -2.37 12.36
C ASN A 163 3.31 -3.57 13.05
N THR A 164 3.06 -4.71 12.37
CA THR A 164 2.42 -5.89 13.00
C THR A 164 3.23 -6.47 14.15
N GLU A 165 4.54 -6.57 13.99
CA GLU A 165 5.45 -6.83 15.10
C GLU A 165 5.47 -5.59 15.97
N SER A 166 4.95 -5.68 17.19
CA SER A 166 5.22 -4.62 18.16
C SER A 166 6.73 -4.61 18.34
N ALA A 167 7.43 -3.70 17.66
CA ALA A 167 8.89 -3.57 17.68
C ALA A 167 9.35 -3.86 19.11
N PRO A 168 10.34 -4.77 19.30
CA PRO A 168 10.64 -5.31 20.61
C PRO A 168 10.76 -4.12 21.56
N LYS A 169 9.83 -4.07 22.52
CA LYS A 169 9.67 -2.94 23.45
C LYS A 169 10.98 -2.56 24.15
N VAL A 170 11.99 -3.44 24.06
CA VAL A 170 13.39 -3.31 24.45
C VAL A 170 14.09 -2.06 23.87
N PHE A 171 13.94 -1.72 22.59
CA PHE A 171 14.61 -0.51 22.05
C PHE A 171 13.95 0.81 22.50
N LEU A 172 12.75 0.74 23.10
CA LEU A 172 12.06 1.86 23.73
C LEU A 172 12.09 1.79 25.27
N ARG A 173 12.68 0.74 25.86
CA ARG A 173 12.69 0.49 27.32
C ARG A 173 13.90 1.07 28.04
N HIS A 174 14.89 1.60 27.32
CA HIS A 174 16.15 2.05 27.92
C HIS A 174 16.09 3.43 28.61
N TYR A 175 14.91 4.02 28.80
CA TYR A 175 14.74 5.24 29.57
C TYR A 175 13.45 5.20 30.40
N PHE A 176 13.39 4.25 31.33
CA PHE A 176 12.57 4.39 32.54
C PHE A 176 13.51 4.67 33.71
#